data_AF-A0A8U0HXC8-F1
#
_entry.id   AF-A0A8U0HXC8-F1
#
_cell.length_a   1.000
_cell.length_b   1.000
_cell.length_c   1.000
_cell.angle_alpha   90.00
_cell.angle_beta   90.00
_cell.angle_gamma   90.00
#
_symmetry.space_group_name_H-M   'P 1'
#
loop_
_entity.id
_entity.type
_entity.pdbx_description
1 polymer ?
#
loop_
_entity_poly.entity_id
_entity_poly.type
_entity_poly.pdbx_seq_one_letter_code
_entity_poly.pdbx_strand_id
1 'polypeptide(L)' 'MRKLLGGFTATFGLAVSLLGGWMLVRGPFFGGPSLESIPMVAALTAFLVGVVIFFRGLVRWAGVGARI' A
#
# COMPACT_ATOMS: atom_id res chain seq x y z
N MET A 1 22.98 0.14 -0.93
CA MET A 1 21.97 -0.94 -1.06
C MET A 1 20.76 -0.78 -0.14
N ARG A 2 20.93 -0.59 1.19
CA ARG A 2 19.78 -0.49 2.13
C ARG A 2 18.77 0.62 1.80
N LYS A 3 19.23 1.82 1.43
CA LYS A 3 18.36 2.93 1.00
C LYS A 3 17.57 2.61 -0.27
N LEU A 4 18.23 2.03 -1.29
CA LEU A 4 17.59 1.61 -2.55
C LEU A 4 16.50 0.57 -2.30
N LEU A 5 16.79 -0.47 -1.51
CA LEU A 5 15.80 -1.49 -1.14
C LEU A 5 14.64 -0.89 -0.34
N GLY A 6 14.92 0.03 0.59
CA GLY A 6 13.88 0.75 1.34
C GLY A 6 12.98 1.56 0.42
N GLY A 7 13.57 2.32 -0.50
CA GLY A 7 12.83 3.11 -1.49
C GLY A 7 11.96 2.26 -2.39
N PHE A 8 12.51 1.18 -2.97
CA PHE A 8 11.73 0.25 -3.79
C PHE A 8 10.57 -0.39 -3.01
N THR A 9 10.83 -0.84 -1.78
CA THR A 9 9.79 -1.40 -0.90
C THR A 9 8.70 -0.38 -0.62
N ALA A 10 9.07 0.88 -0.37
CA ALA A 10 8.13 1.97 -0.14
C ALA A 10 7.25 2.17 -1.38
N THR A 11 7.86 2.37 -2.55
CA THR A 11 7.12 2.60 -3.80
C THR A 11 6.18 1.44 -4.14
N PHE A 12 6.61 0.19 -3.91
CA PHE A 12 5.75 -0.98 -4.09
C PHE A 12 4.54 -0.96 -3.14
N GLY A 13 4.77 -0.75 -1.84
CA GLY A 13 3.68 -0.66 -0.87
C GLY A 13 2.70 0.46 -1.20
N LEU A 14 3.21 1.63 -1.62
CA LEU A 14 2.41 2.76 -2.05
C LEU A 14 1.54 2.42 -3.26
N ALA A 15 2.11 1.79 -4.28
CA ALA A 15 1.36 1.39 -5.47
C ALA A 15 0.23 0.41 -5.13
N VAL A 16 0.51 -0.60 -4.30
CA VAL A 16 -0.50 -1.56 -3.84
C VAL A 16 -1.61 -0.88 -3.04
N SER A 17 -1.26 0.04 -2.14
CA SER A 17 -2.24 0.82 -1.38
C SER A 17 -3.11 1.70 -2.27
N LEU A 18 -2.53 2.41 -3.24
CA LEU A 18 -3.31 3.26 -4.13
C LEU A 18 -4.28 2.44 -4.98
N LEU A 19 -3.84 1.29 -5.50
CA LEU A 19 -4.70 0.40 -6.29
C LEU A 19 -5.80 -0.25 -5.45
N GLY A 20 -5.47 -0.75 -4.26
CA GLY A 20 -6.44 -1.32 -3.32
C GLY A 20 -7.46 -0.28 -2.84
N GLY A 21 -6.98 0.91 -2.49
CA GLY A 21 -7.82 2.04 -2.10
C GLY A 21 -8.75 2.49 -3.23
N TRP A 22 -8.23 2.64 -4.45
CA TRP A 22 -9.02 2.98 -5.64
C TRP A 22 -10.14 1.97 -5.89
N MET A 23 -9.83 0.67 -5.77
CA MET A 23 -10.81 -0.42 -5.89
C MET A 23 -11.95 -0.32 -4.88
N LEU A 24 -11.67 0.11 -3.66
CA LEU A 24 -12.67 0.31 -2.60
C LEU A 24 -13.55 1.53 -2.84
N VAL A 25 -12.98 2.63 -3.35
CA VAL A 25 -13.71 3.91 -3.45
C VAL A 25 -14.41 4.13 -4.78
N ARG A 26 -13.92 3.53 -5.87
CA ARG A 26 -14.44 3.78 -7.24
C ARG A 26 -15.93 3.49 -7.39
N GLY A 27 -16.46 2.50 -6.67
CA GLY A 27 -17.89 2.17 -6.72
C GLY A 27 -18.72 3.10 -5.83
N PRO A 28 -18.55 3.01 -4.50
CA PRO A 28 -19.40 3.71 -3.53
C PRO A 28 -19.36 5.25 -3.61
N PHE A 29 -18.22 5.83 -3.97
CA PHE A 29 -18.03 7.29 -3.92
C PHE A 29 -17.92 7.96 -5.28
N PHE A 30 -17.52 7.22 -6.31
CA PHE A 30 -17.30 7.75 -7.67
C PHE A 30 -18.29 7.23 -8.71
N GLY A 31 -19.35 6.50 -8.30
CA GLY A 31 -20.43 6.05 -9.17
C GLY A 31 -20.04 4.90 -10.12
N GLY A 32 -18.90 4.26 -9.90
CA GLY A 32 -18.49 3.06 -10.63
C GLY A 32 -19.16 1.77 -10.12
N PRO A 33 -18.79 0.61 -10.69
CA PRO A 33 -19.24 -0.68 -10.15
C PRO A 33 -18.58 -0.96 -8.80
N SER A 34 -19.41 -1.24 -7.80
CA SER A 34 -18.95 -1.76 -6.50
C SER A 34 -18.43 -3.19 -6.64
N LEU A 35 -17.50 -3.55 -5.76
CA LEU A 35 -16.99 -4.92 -5.70
C LEU A 35 -17.97 -5.83 -4.95
N GLU A 36 -18.04 -7.08 -5.40
CA GLU A 36 -18.64 -8.17 -4.62
C GLU A 36 -17.86 -8.40 -3.31
N SER A 37 -18.46 -9.12 -2.36
CA SER A 37 -17.92 -9.29 -1.00
C SER A 37 -16.48 -9.82 -0.97
N ILE A 38 -16.17 -10.88 -1.74
CA ILE A 38 -14.84 -11.50 -1.77
C ILE A 38 -13.78 -10.54 -2.33
N PRO A 39 -13.93 -9.96 -3.54
CA PRO A 39 -12.94 -9.03 -4.07
C PRO A 39 -12.84 -7.74 -3.24
N MET A 40 -13.91 -7.32 -2.56
CA MET A 40 -13.86 -6.18 -1.63
C MET A 40 -12.94 -6.46 -0.44
N VAL A 41 -13.04 -7.64 0.19
CA VAL A 41 -12.13 -8.06 1.27
C VAL A 41 -10.69 -8.18 0.76
N ALA A 42 -10.49 -8.69 -0.46
CA ALA A 42 -9.17 -8.78 -1.07
C ALA A 42 -8.55 -7.39 -1.31
N ALA A 43 -9.33 -6.43 -1.83
CA ALA A 43 -8.90 -5.05 -2.04
C ALA A 43 -8.57 -4.35 -0.72
N LEU A 44 -9.39 -4.55 0.32
CA LEU A 44 -9.13 -4.04 1.67
C LEU A 44 -7.85 -4.63 2.25
N THR A 45 -7.65 -5.94 2.11
CA THR A 45 -6.43 -6.62 2.58
C THR A 45 -5.21 -6.07 1.85
N ALA A 46 -5.27 -5.94 0.52
CA ALA A 46 -4.20 -5.35 -0.28
C ALA A 46 -3.89 -3.92 0.16
N PHE A 47 -4.91 -3.09 0.38
CA PHE A 47 -4.75 -1.72 0.87
C PHE A 47 -3.95 -1.68 2.18
N LEU A 48 -4.40 -2.44 3.20
CA LEU A 48 -3.78 -2.48 4.52
C LEU A 48 -2.34 -3.01 4.47
N VAL A 49 -2.12 -4.13 3.77
CA VAL A 49 -0.79 -4.73 3.62
C VAL A 49 0.15 -3.78 2.86
N GLY A 50 -0.34 -3.12 1.81
CA GLY A 50 0.41 -2.09 1.09
C GLY A 50 0.87 -0.96 2.01
N VAL A 51 0.01 -0.50 2.93
CA VAL A 51 0.34 0.59 3.88
C VAL A 51 1.46 0.15 4.81
N VAL A 52 1.37 -1.07 5.35
CA VAL A 52 2.42 -1.63 6.22
C VAL A 52 3.74 -1.75 5.48
N ILE A 53 3.73 -2.25 4.24
CA ILE A 53 4.92 -2.38 3.40
C ILE A 53 5.51 -1.00 3.08
N PHE A 54 4.68 -0.03 2.74
CA PHE A 54 5.09 1.35 2.45
C PHE A 54 5.88 1.94 3.61
N PHE A 55 5.30 1.94 4.82
CA PHE A 55 5.96 2.50 6.00
C PHE A 55 7.23 1.73 6.37
N ARG A 56 7.23 0.40 6.25
CA ARG A 56 8.44 -0.41 6.46
C ARG A 56 9.56 -0.04 5.49
N GLY A 57 9.23 0.20 4.22
CA GLY A 57 10.16 0.68 3.20
C GLY A 57 10.64 2.10 3.49
N LEU A 58 9.72 2.99 3.85
CA LEU A 58 9.99 4.40 4.12
C LEU A 58 10.93 4.59 5.31
N VAL A 59 10.71 3.88 6.42
CA VAL A 59 11.59 3.90 7.61
C VAL A 59 13.01 3.46 7.24
N ARG A 60 13.14 2.39 6.44
CA ARG A 60 14.44 1.90 5.94
C ARG A 60 15.12 2.88 5.00
N TRP A 61 14.35 3.54 4.13
CA TRP A 61 14.86 4.54 3.19
C TRP A 61 15.35 5.80 3.93
N ALA A 62 14.57 6.27 4.91
CA ALA A 62 14.90 7.42 5.76
C ALA A 62 16.07 7.15 6.72
N GLY A 63 16.51 5.89 6.87
CA GLY A 63 17.61 5.51 7.75
C GLY A 63 17.25 5.59 9.24
N VAL A 64 15.95 5.56 9.56
CA VAL A 64 15.46 5.55 10.94
C VAL A 64 15.84 4.21 11.59
N GLY A 65 16.53 4.27 12.74
CA GLY A 65 17.03 3.08 13.45
C GLY A 65 18.38 2.54 12.96
N ALA A 66 19.09 3.24 12.06
CA ALA A 66 20.43 2.84 11.59
C ALA A 66 21.58 3.23 12.55
N ARG A 67 21.27 3.69 13.77
CA ARG A 67 22.25 4.00 14.82
C ARG A 67 22.12 3.00 15.97
N ILE A 68 22.71 1.83 15.79
CA ILE A 68 23.36 1.02 16.84
C ILE A 68 24.57 0.37 16.18
#